data_AF-A0AAJ4T647-F1
#
_entry.id   AF-A0AAJ4T647-F1
#
_cell.length_a   1.000
_cell.length_b   1.000
_cell.length_c   1.000
_cell.angle_alpha   90.00
_cell.angle_beta   90.00
_cell.angle_gamma   90.00
#
_symmetry.space_group_name_H-M   'P 1'
#
loop_
_entity.id
_entity.type
_entity.pdbx_description
1 polymer ?
#
loop_
_entity_poly.entity_id
_entity_poly.type
_entity_poly.pdbx_seq_one_letter_code
_entity_poly.pdbx_strand_id
1 'polypeptide(L)'
;MNFLSNILAGFPSFDNFLPATALVAILIFLVREYVEGRRRKSTDARKVLALKKVLARDCQLNYHAIDMLRDAMIEMKEVGVAVDAARLSLSKREAGGYSFTLTDFKGSYQGGVLLGIQRETLLKYLVEIAGLDESLYSKCVIALDGLSEADNVYQSLVHGPEKHFPSTDEDYYDSLADYGIGELNDSISGLKGLYFVCTSSELKQGKLR
;
A
#
# COMPACT_ATOMS: atom_id res chain seq x y z
N MET A 1 -74.25 -11.32 13.57
CA MET A 1 -73.75 -9.94 13.81
C MET A 1 -72.90 -9.79 15.09
N ASN A 2 -72.30 -10.86 15.65
CA ASN A 2 -71.50 -10.80 16.90
C ASN A 2 -70.05 -11.31 16.75
N PHE A 3 -69.54 -11.48 15.53
CA PHE A 3 -68.18 -12.00 15.31
C PHE A 3 -67.12 -10.90 15.16
N LEU A 4 -67.54 -9.68 14.81
CA LEU A 4 -66.64 -8.52 14.65
C LEU A 4 -66.39 -7.75 15.95
N SER A 5 -67.23 -7.92 16.99
CA SER A 5 -67.02 -7.28 18.30
C SER A 5 -65.95 -8.00 19.14
N ASN A 6 -65.74 -9.30 18.93
CA ASN A 6 -64.80 -10.10 19.73
C ASN A 6 -63.36 -10.05 19.23
N ILE A 7 -63.09 -9.58 18.00
CA ILE A 7 -61.73 -9.38 17.50
C ILE A 7 -61.13 -8.05 18.00
N LEU A 8 -61.97 -7.08 18.39
CA LEU A 8 -61.54 -5.81 18.99
C LEU A 8 -61.40 -5.88 20.52
N ALA A 9 -61.84 -6.96 21.16
CA ALA A 9 -61.75 -7.16 22.61
C ALA A 9 -60.41 -7.75 23.10
N GLY A 10 -59.50 -8.06 22.16
CA GLY A 10 -58.16 -8.60 22.44
C GLY A 10 -57.03 -7.57 22.47
N PHE A 11 -57.34 -6.28 22.31
CA PHE A 11 -56.34 -5.23 22.55
C PHE A 11 -56.34 -4.88 24.04
N PRO A 12 -55.23 -5.11 24.76
CA PRO A 12 -55.11 -4.65 26.14
C PRO A 12 -55.31 -3.13 26.18
N SER A 13 -56.06 -2.68 27.17
CA SER A 13 -56.30 -1.27 27.49
C SER A 13 -55.00 -0.46 27.36
N PHE A 14 -55.07 0.67 26.67
CA PHE A 14 -53.94 1.60 26.45
C PHE A 14 -53.34 2.19 27.75
N ASP A 15 -53.85 1.83 28.93
CA ASP A 15 -53.44 2.35 30.24
C ASP A 15 -52.06 1.86 30.70
N ASN A 16 -51.44 0.90 30.00
CA ASN A 16 -50.04 0.48 30.22
C ASN A 16 -49.09 0.89 29.08
N PHE A 17 -49.52 1.74 28.15
CA PHE A 17 -48.61 2.29 27.16
C PHE A 17 -47.75 3.40 27.78
N LEU A 18 -46.48 3.45 27.38
CA LEU A 18 -45.56 4.55 27.70
C LEU A 18 -46.29 5.89 27.54
N PRO A 19 -46.12 6.85 28.47
CA PRO A 19 -46.67 8.20 28.34
C PRO A 19 -46.42 8.74 26.93
N ALA A 20 -47.39 9.44 26.33
CA ALA A 20 -47.25 9.96 24.97
C ALA A 20 -45.94 10.76 24.77
N THR A 21 -45.48 11.43 25.82
CA THR A 21 -44.18 12.13 25.90
C THR A 21 -42.98 11.19 25.73
N ALA A 22 -43.00 10.01 26.35
CA ALA A 22 -41.96 9.00 26.22
C ALA A 22 -41.93 8.40 24.80
N LEU A 23 -43.10 8.18 24.18
CA LEU A 23 -43.18 7.74 22.78
C LEU A 23 -42.58 8.79 21.82
N VAL A 24 -42.91 10.06 22.02
CA VAL A 24 -42.33 11.17 21.25
C VAL A 24 -40.81 11.25 21.44
N ALA A 25 -40.32 11.10 22.67
CA ALA A 25 -38.88 11.10 22.95
C ALA A 25 -38.13 9.95 22.24
N ILE A 26 -38.71 8.74 22.23
CA ILE A 26 -38.16 7.59 21.52
C ILE A 26 -38.10 7.87 20.01
N LEU A 27 -39.18 8.41 19.42
CA LEU A 27 -39.19 8.74 18.00
C LEU A 27 -38.14 9.79 17.64
N ILE A 28 -38.00 10.85 18.45
CA ILE A 28 -36.98 11.88 18.24
C ILE A 28 -35.57 11.27 18.33
N PHE A 29 -35.33 10.39 19.30
CA PHE A 29 -34.05 9.70 19.45
C PHE A 29 -33.73 8.83 18.23
N LEU A 30 -34.70 8.05 17.73
CA LEU A 30 -34.52 7.21 16.55
C LEU A 30 -34.23 8.03 15.29
N VAL A 31 -34.95 9.14 15.07
CA VAL A 31 -34.71 10.05 13.94
C VAL A 31 -33.32 10.67 14.05
N ARG A 32 -32.92 11.11 15.24
CA ARG A 32 -31.59 11.68 15.48
C ARG A 32 -30.49 10.66 15.19
N GLU A 33 -30.60 9.45 15.74
CA GLU A 33 -29.59 8.39 15.55
C GLU A 33 -29.49 8.00 14.07
N TYR A 34 -30.61 7.96 13.35
CA TYR A 34 -30.62 7.72 11.90
C TYR A 34 -29.90 8.83 11.11
N VAL A 35 -30.21 10.10 11.39
CA VAL A 35 -29.56 11.25 10.74
C VAL A 35 -28.07 11.28 11.07
N GLU A 36 -27.72 11.02 12.32
CA GLU A 36 -26.34 10.99 12.78
C GLU A 36 -25.55 9.83 12.14
N GLY A 37 -26.17 8.65 12.05
CA GLY A 37 -25.63 7.50 11.33
C GLY A 37 -25.40 7.78 9.84
N ARG A 38 -26.33 8.45 9.15
CA ARG A 38 -26.11 8.87 7.75
C ARG A 38 -24.96 9.88 7.62
N ARG A 39 -24.87 10.84 8.54
CA ARG A 39 -23.80 11.84 8.55
C ARG A 39 -22.42 11.21 8.79
N ARG A 40 -22.33 10.23 9.69
CA ARG A 40 -21.10 9.47 9.95
C ARG A 40 -20.68 8.70 8.70
N LYS A 41 -21.57 7.89 8.11
CA LYS A 41 -21.29 7.15 6.86
C LYS A 41 -20.81 8.05 5.70
N SER A 42 -21.45 9.19 5.50
CA SER A 42 -21.02 10.17 4.48
C SER A 42 -19.63 10.76 4.76
N THR A 43 -19.30 10.95 6.03
CA THR A 43 -17.98 11.45 6.45
C THR A 43 -16.91 10.39 6.24
N ASP A 44 -17.18 9.15 6.62
CA ASP A 44 -16.26 8.03 6.44
C ASP A 44 -16.00 7.75 4.96
N ALA A 45 -17.05 7.77 4.12
CA ALA A 45 -16.91 7.64 2.67
C ALA A 45 -16.00 8.73 2.07
N ARG A 46 -16.14 9.99 2.52
CA ARG A 46 -15.27 11.09 2.06
C ARG A 46 -13.82 10.91 2.51
N LYS A 47 -13.60 10.42 3.73
CA LYS A 47 -12.25 10.10 4.24
C LYS A 47 -11.59 8.99 3.42
N VAL A 48 -12.32 7.89 3.17
CA VAL A 48 -11.82 6.79 2.33
C VAL A 48 -11.45 7.29 0.94
N LEU A 49 -12.28 8.14 0.32
CA LEU A 49 -11.96 8.73 -0.98
C LEU A 49 -10.70 9.61 -0.95
N ALA A 50 -10.49 10.39 0.11
CA ALA A 50 -9.28 11.19 0.27
C ALA A 50 -8.04 10.30 0.43
N LEU A 51 -8.12 9.26 1.27
CA LEU A 51 -7.06 8.29 1.49
C LEU A 51 -6.69 7.57 0.19
N LYS A 52 -7.68 7.06 -0.56
CA LYS A 52 -7.45 6.41 -1.86
C LYS A 52 -6.69 7.29 -2.84
N LYS A 53 -6.95 8.61 -2.88
CA LYS A 53 -6.20 9.54 -3.75
C LYS A 53 -4.74 9.68 -3.34
N VAL A 54 -4.48 9.77 -2.03
CA VAL A 54 -3.12 9.87 -1.49
C VAL A 54 -2.36 8.58 -1.76
N LEU A 55 -2.96 7.43 -1.42
CA LEU A 55 -2.37 6.11 -1.62
C LEU A 55 -2.11 5.80 -3.10
N ALA A 56 -3.02 6.17 -4.00
CA ALA A 56 -2.82 5.97 -5.44
C ALA A 56 -1.59 6.72 -5.96
N ARG A 57 -1.36 7.95 -5.48
CA ARG A 57 -0.15 8.72 -5.81
C ARG A 57 1.11 8.04 -5.25
N ASP A 58 1.04 7.57 -4.01
CA ASP A 58 2.15 6.89 -3.36
C ASP A 58 2.53 5.59 -4.09
N CYS A 59 1.53 4.82 -4.53
CA CYS A 59 1.72 3.63 -5.35
C CYS A 59 2.45 3.94 -6.67
N GLN A 60 2.10 5.04 -7.34
CA GLN A 60 2.76 5.44 -8.59
C GLN A 60 4.22 5.82 -8.40
N LEU A 61 4.55 6.50 -7.29
CA LEU A 61 5.91 6.88 -6.95
C LEU A 61 6.75 5.64 -6.61
N ASN A 62 6.23 4.76 -5.76
CA ASN A 62 6.90 3.52 -5.38
C ASN A 62 7.02 2.55 -6.56
N TYR A 63 6.01 2.44 -7.42
CA TYR A 63 6.11 1.64 -8.65
C TYR A 63 7.32 2.08 -9.48
N HIS A 64 7.49 3.39 -9.71
CA HIS A 64 8.63 3.87 -10.49
C HIS A 64 9.98 3.52 -9.83
N ALA A 65 10.08 3.67 -8.51
CA ALA A 65 11.31 3.34 -7.78
C ALA A 65 11.65 1.85 -7.83
N ILE A 66 10.65 0.98 -7.65
CA ILE A 66 10.81 -0.47 -7.68
C ILE A 66 11.09 -0.97 -9.10
N ASP A 67 10.41 -0.40 -10.10
CA ASP A 67 10.63 -0.71 -11.52
C ASP A 67 12.08 -0.41 -11.91
N MET A 68 12.61 0.75 -11.48
CA MET A 68 14.01 1.11 -11.74
C MET A 68 15.03 0.25 -11.00
N LEU A 69 14.71 -0.15 -9.77
CA LEU A 69 15.54 -1.08 -9.02
C LEU A 69 15.53 -2.47 -9.67
N ARG A 70 14.38 -2.94 -10.16
CA ARG A 70 14.25 -4.23 -10.85
C ARG A 70 15.06 -4.21 -12.14
N ASP A 71 14.97 -3.15 -12.93
CA ASP A 71 15.73 -3.01 -14.16
C ASP A 71 17.24 -3.01 -13.87
N ALA A 72 17.69 -2.33 -12.80
CA ALA A 72 19.08 -2.39 -12.36
C ALA A 72 19.54 -3.81 -12.00
N MET A 73 18.70 -4.61 -11.32
CA MET A 73 19.01 -6.02 -11.00
C MET A 73 19.11 -6.88 -12.25
N ILE A 74 18.24 -6.66 -13.24
CA ILE A 74 18.29 -7.36 -14.54
C ILE A 74 19.60 -7.00 -15.26
N GLU A 75 19.95 -5.71 -15.34
CA GLU A 75 21.20 -5.26 -15.96
C GLU A 75 22.43 -5.84 -15.25
N MET A 76 22.44 -5.88 -13.92
CA MET A 76 23.53 -6.49 -13.14
C MET A 76 23.75 -7.96 -13.50
N LYS A 77 22.66 -8.71 -13.66
CA LYS A 77 22.68 -10.11 -14.05
C LYS A 77 23.19 -10.29 -15.48
N GLU A 78 22.74 -9.44 -16.42
CA GLU A 78 23.17 -9.50 -17.82
C GLU A 78 24.64 -9.14 -18.02
N VAL A 79 25.15 -8.15 -17.27
CA VAL A 79 26.56 -7.73 -17.31
C VAL A 79 27.49 -8.72 -16.60
N GLY A 80 26.96 -9.54 -15.69
CA GLY A 80 27.70 -10.52 -14.92
C GLY A 80 28.56 -9.88 -13.83
N VAL A 81 27.98 -8.99 -13.02
CA VAL A 81 28.67 -8.30 -11.89
C VAL A 81 29.25 -9.29 -10.88
N ALA A 82 28.68 -10.50 -10.79
CA ALA A 82 29.22 -11.64 -10.04
C ALA A 82 30.72 -11.89 -10.28
N VAL A 83 31.17 -11.69 -11.51
CA VAL A 83 32.54 -12.01 -11.92
C VAL A 83 33.51 -10.90 -11.52
N ASP A 84 33.02 -9.67 -11.32
CA ASP A 84 33.85 -8.50 -11.08
C ASP A 84 33.03 -7.34 -10.52
N ALA A 85 33.00 -7.22 -9.18
CA ALA A 85 32.32 -6.13 -8.49
C ALA A 85 32.86 -4.73 -8.84
N ALA A 86 34.06 -4.61 -9.44
CA ALA A 86 34.58 -3.32 -9.91
C ALA A 86 33.75 -2.71 -11.04
N ARG A 87 32.83 -3.49 -11.61
CA ARG A 87 31.90 -3.06 -12.66
C ARG A 87 30.69 -2.33 -12.16
N LEU A 88 30.41 -2.39 -10.86
CA LEU A 88 29.32 -1.64 -10.24
C LEU A 88 29.90 -0.44 -9.49
N SER A 89 29.48 0.75 -9.90
CA SER A 89 29.75 1.99 -9.18
C SER A 89 28.46 2.58 -8.65
N LEU A 90 28.40 2.81 -7.34
CA LEU A 90 27.30 3.48 -6.67
C LEU A 90 27.76 4.82 -6.09
N SER A 91 27.05 5.89 -6.39
CA SER A 91 27.35 7.23 -5.88
C SER A 91 26.10 7.92 -5.36
N LYS A 92 26.19 8.46 -4.15
CA LYS A 92 25.07 9.16 -3.52
C LYS A 92 24.79 10.47 -4.24
N ARG A 93 23.51 10.78 -4.49
CA ARG A 93 23.09 12.02 -5.13
C ARG A 93 22.69 13.07 -4.10
N GLU A 94 22.98 14.34 -4.38
CA GLU A 94 22.56 15.48 -3.54
C GLU A 94 21.02 15.59 -3.46
N ALA A 95 20.33 15.27 -4.55
CA ALA A 95 18.87 15.25 -4.63
C ALA A 95 18.21 14.04 -3.93
N GLY A 96 19.02 13.19 -3.27
CA GLY A 96 18.57 11.94 -2.67
C GLY A 96 18.66 10.73 -3.60
N GLY A 97 18.76 9.54 -3.01
CA GLY A 97 18.99 8.29 -3.72
C GLY A 97 20.44 8.12 -4.17
N TYR A 98 20.65 7.15 -5.07
CA TYR A 98 21.97 6.77 -5.59
C TYR A 98 21.92 6.76 -7.12
N SER A 99 23.00 7.20 -7.77
CA SER A 99 23.28 6.83 -9.15
C SER A 99 24.03 5.51 -9.16
N PHE A 100 23.67 4.64 -10.10
CA PHE A 100 24.41 3.41 -10.37
C PHE A 100 24.98 3.45 -11.78
N THR A 101 26.14 2.83 -11.94
CA THR A 101 26.78 2.65 -13.24
C THR A 101 27.34 1.24 -13.30
N LEU A 102 27.03 0.57 -14.41
CA LEU A 102 27.52 -0.76 -14.77
C LEU A 102 28.46 -0.62 -15.97
N THR A 103 29.65 -1.21 -15.86
CA THR A 103 30.63 -1.24 -16.95
C THR A 103 30.77 -2.66 -17.47
N ASP A 104 30.49 -2.88 -18.75
CA ASP A 104 30.67 -4.19 -19.37
C ASP A 104 32.16 -4.49 -19.70
N PHE A 105 32.44 -5.72 -20.13
CA PHE A 105 33.80 -6.14 -20.55
C PHE A 105 34.36 -5.36 -21.75
N LYS A 106 33.50 -4.66 -22.51
CA LYS A 106 33.88 -3.85 -23.68
C LYS A 106 34.05 -2.37 -23.33
N GLY A 107 33.86 -1.99 -22.06
CA GLY A 107 33.92 -0.61 -21.59
C GLY A 107 32.68 0.22 -21.92
N SER A 108 31.57 -0.41 -22.31
CA SER A 108 30.27 0.25 -22.42
C SER A 108 29.69 0.53 -21.03
N TYR A 109 28.97 1.64 -20.90
CA TYR A 109 28.36 2.07 -19.65
C TYR A 109 26.85 1.99 -19.74
N GLN A 110 26.24 1.34 -18.76
CA GLN A 110 24.82 1.40 -18.47
C GLN A 110 24.62 1.97 -17.06
N GLY A 111 23.43 2.49 -16.78
CA GLY A 111 23.18 3.06 -15.46
C GLY A 111 21.94 3.92 -15.39
N GLY A 112 21.65 4.34 -14.16
CA GLY A 112 20.44 5.09 -13.86
C GLY A 112 20.43 5.60 -12.44
N VAL A 113 19.22 5.88 -11.95
CA VAL A 113 18.98 6.43 -10.63
C VAL A 113 18.15 5.45 -9.81
N LEU A 114 18.66 5.10 -8.63
CA LEU A 114 17.97 4.32 -7.63
C LEU A 114 17.31 5.26 -6.62
N LEU A 115 15.99 5.30 -6.65
CA LEU A 115 15.16 6.05 -5.71
C LEU A 115 14.82 5.16 -4.51
N GLY A 116 14.86 5.74 -3.30
CA GLY A 116 14.46 5.00 -2.10
C GLY A 116 12.96 4.68 -2.08
N ILE A 117 12.64 3.54 -1.46
CA ILE A 117 11.26 3.07 -1.29
C ILE A 117 10.59 3.82 -0.15
N GLN A 118 9.33 4.23 -0.34
CA GLN A 118 8.57 5.01 0.63
C GLN A 118 7.47 4.17 1.28
N ARG A 119 7.41 4.21 2.61
CA ARG A 119 6.43 3.47 3.42
C ARG A 119 5.66 4.35 4.40
N GLU A 120 6.12 5.59 4.59
CA GLU A 120 5.69 6.50 5.65
C GLU A 120 4.20 6.83 5.53
N THR A 121 3.74 7.06 4.29
CA THR A 121 2.34 7.38 4.02
C THR A 121 1.42 6.21 4.35
N LEU A 122 1.75 4.99 3.90
CA LEU A 122 0.98 3.80 4.23
C LEU A 122 0.95 3.56 5.75
N LEU A 123 2.13 3.56 6.40
CA LEU A 123 2.24 3.34 7.85
C LEU A 123 1.43 4.35 8.65
N LYS A 124 1.49 5.63 8.27
CA LYS A 124 0.79 6.73 8.94
C LYS A 124 -0.73 6.53 8.95
N TYR A 125 -1.31 6.04 7.86
CA TYR A 125 -2.76 5.92 7.71
C TYR A 125 -3.30 4.52 7.97
N LEU A 126 -2.45 3.53 8.18
CA LEU A 126 -2.84 2.11 8.27
C LEU A 126 -3.93 1.85 9.33
N VAL A 127 -3.77 2.41 10.54
CA VAL A 127 -4.73 2.26 11.65
C VAL A 127 -6.06 2.95 11.33
N GLU A 128 -6.02 4.13 10.71
CA GLU A 128 -7.23 4.85 10.31
C GLU A 128 -8.00 4.07 9.24
N ILE A 129 -7.30 3.51 8.26
CA ILE A 129 -7.89 2.71 7.18
C ILE A 129 -8.56 1.45 7.76
N ALA A 130 -7.94 0.77 8.73
CA ALA A 130 -8.49 -0.40 9.38
C ALA A 130 -9.88 -0.14 10.00
N GLY A 131 -10.12 1.07 10.53
CA GLY A 131 -11.41 1.46 11.09
C GLY A 131 -12.44 1.92 10.06
N LEU A 132 -12.04 2.19 8.81
CA LEU A 132 -12.89 2.77 7.77
C LEU A 132 -13.27 1.77 6.67
N ASP A 133 -12.33 0.95 6.20
CA ASP A 133 -12.50 0.07 5.05
C ASP A 133 -11.56 -1.15 5.15
N GLU A 134 -12.14 -2.31 5.50
CA GLU A 134 -11.41 -3.58 5.68
C GLU A 134 -10.75 -4.07 4.39
N SER A 135 -11.40 -3.88 3.25
CA SER A 135 -10.88 -4.32 1.95
C SER A 135 -9.67 -3.49 1.54
N LEU A 136 -9.76 -2.16 1.73
CA LEU A 136 -8.62 -1.26 1.52
C LEU A 136 -7.48 -1.58 2.49
N TYR A 137 -7.78 -1.82 3.77
CA TYR A 137 -6.80 -2.20 4.78
C TYR A 137 -6.02 -3.46 4.38
N SER A 138 -6.70 -4.52 3.98
CA SER A 138 -6.07 -5.77 3.54
C SER A 138 -5.08 -5.54 2.39
N LYS A 139 -5.42 -4.69 1.42
CA LYS A 139 -4.50 -4.34 0.33
C LYS A 139 -3.33 -3.45 0.78
N CYS A 140 -3.55 -2.57 1.76
CA CYS A 140 -2.45 -1.79 2.34
C CYS A 140 -1.42 -2.67 3.04
N VAL A 141 -1.84 -3.72 3.75
CA VAL A 141 -0.92 -4.66 4.42
C VAL A 141 -0.05 -5.37 3.38
N ILE A 142 -0.65 -5.98 2.36
CA ILE A 142 0.08 -6.68 1.29
C ILE A 142 1.08 -5.74 0.58
N ALA A 143 0.66 -4.50 0.27
CA ALA A 143 1.53 -3.52 -0.34
C ALA A 143 2.68 -3.10 0.59
N LEU A 144 2.42 -2.97 1.90
CA LEU A 144 3.43 -2.59 2.87
C LEU A 144 4.50 -3.68 3.06
N ASP A 145 4.09 -4.95 3.05
CA ASP A 145 5.01 -6.09 3.10
C ASP A 145 5.91 -6.08 1.86
N GLY A 146 5.32 -5.96 0.66
CA GLY A 146 6.09 -5.83 -0.59
C GLY A 146 7.02 -4.60 -0.61
N LEU A 147 6.55 -3.44 -0.14
CA LEU A 147 7.42 -2.26 -0.01
C LEU A 147 8.58 -2.49 0.96
N SER A 148 8.39 -3.32 1.98
CA SER A 148 9.44 -3.66 2.94
C SER A 148 10.49 -4.57 2.31
N GLU A 149 10.08 -5.57 1.52
CA GLU A 149 11.01 -6.41 0.77
C GLU A 149 11.76 -5.62 -0.32
N ALA A 150 11.06 -4.75 -1.05
CA ALA A 150 11.71 -3.87 -2.01
C ALA A 150 12.74 -2.93 -1.35
N ASP A 151 12.44 -2.41 -0.15
CA ASP A 151 13.41 -1.63 0.63
C ASP A 151 14.59 -2.50 1.07
N ASN A 152 14.36 -3.74 1.54
CA ASN A 152 15.44 -4.67 1.89
C ASN A 152 16.39 -4.91 0.70
N VAL A 153 15.85 -5.13 -0.50
CA VAL A 153 16.62 -5.30 -1.74
C VAL A 153 17.40 -4.01 -2.06
N TYR A 154 16.76 -2.84 -1.93
CA TYR A 154 17.40 -1.54 -2.13
C TYR A 154 18.58 -1.33 -1.17
N GLN A 155 18.37 -1.56 0.13
CA GLN A 155 19.41 -1.41 1.16
C GLN A 155 20.55 -2.39 0.93
N SER A 156 20.24 -3.64 0.56
CA SER A 156 21.24 -4.67 0.25
C SER A 156 22.13 -4.26 -0.91
N LEU A 157 21.56 -3.69 -1.98
CA LEU A 157 22.34 -3.17 -3.10
C LEU A 157 23.21 -1.98 -2.70
N VAL A 158 22.63 -1.02 -2.00
CA VAL A 158 23.29 0.27 -1.71
C VAL A 158 24.39 0.14 -0.66
N HIS A 159 24.17 -0.70 0.34
CA HIS A 159 25.12 -0.89 1.43
C HIS A 159 26.08 -2.05 1.18
N GLY A 160 25.68 -2.99 0.31
CA GLY A 160 26.46 -4.19 0.02
C GLY A 160 26.79 -5.00 1.27
N PRO A 161 27.62 -6.04 1.13
CA PRO A 161 28.24 -6.67 2.28
C PRO A 161 29.28 -5.71 2.86
N GLU A 162 29.17 -5.38 4.15
CA GLU A 162 30.22 -4.61 4.83
C GLU A 162 31.56 -5.36 4.66
N LYS A 163 32.68 -4.62 4.54
CA LYS A 163 34.06 -5.16 4.44
C LYS A 163 34.46 -6.14 5.57
N HIS A 164 33.61 -6.37 6.56
CA HIS A 164 33.81 -7.24 7.71
C HIS A 164 32.90 -8.47 7.75
N PHE A 165 32.08 -8.73 6.72
CA PHE A 165 31.37 -10.00 6.61
C PHE A 165 32.35 -11.12 6.21
N PRO A 166 32.48 -12.21 6.99
CA PRO A 166 33.49 -13.27 6.74
C PRO A 166 33.25 -14.13 5.50
N SER A 167 32.27 -13.80 4.67
CA SER A 167 31.79 -14.60 3.54
C SER A 167 31.18 -13.70 2.47
N THR A 168 31.93 -12.71 1.98
CA THR A 168 31.63 -12.19 0.63
C THR A 168 31.95 -13.32 -0.34
N ASP A 169 30.99 -14.23 -0.51
CA ASP A 169 30.97 -15.13 -1.66
C ASP A 169 31.18 -14.26 -2.90
N GLU A 170 32.03 -14.72 -3.82
CA GLU A 170 32.30 -14.04 -5.09
C GLU A 170 30.98 -13.72 -5.84
N ASP A 171 29.91 -14.45 -5.52
CA ASP A 171 28.58 -14.38 -6.15
C ASP A 171 27.53 -13.55 -5.40
N TYR A 172 27.88 -12.72 -4.39
CA TYR A 172 26.89 -11.95 -3.60
C TYR A 172 25.91 -11.15 -4.49
N TYR A 173 26.44 -10.40 -5.46
CA TYR A 173 25.62 -9.55 -6.33
C TYR A 173 24.80 -10.35 -7.34
N ASP A 174 25.24 -11.56 -7.70
CA ASP A 174 24.46 -12.48 -8.55
C ASP A 174 23.25 -13.01 -7.80
N SER A 175 23.50 -13.51 -6.58
CA SER A 175 22.47 -14.02 -5.68
C SER A 175 21.46 -12.92 -5.32
N LEU A 176 21.95 -11.69 -5.10
CA LEU A 176 21.11 -10.52 -4.85
C LEU A 176 20.27 -10.15 -6.08
N ALA A 177 20.82 -10.22 -7.29
CA ALA A 177 20.07 -9.94 -8.51
C ALA A 177 18.94 -10.96 -8.71
N ASP A 178 19.22 -12.25 -8.54
CA ASP A 178 18.23 -13.31 -8.67
C ASP A 178 17.12 -13.22 -7.63
N TYR A 179 17.50 -13.08 -6.37
CA TYR A 179 16.56 -12.84 -5.26
C TYR A 179 15.75 -11.57 -5.51
N GLY A 180 16.42 -10.45 -5.80
CA GLY A 180 15.83 -9.14 -5.95
C GLY A 180 14.81 -9.09 -7.08
N ILE A 181 15.07 -9.72 -8.23
CA ILE A 181 14.10 -9.75 -9.34
C ILE A 181 12.77 -10.40 -8.90
N GLY A 182 12.83 -11.51 -8.16
CA GLY A 182 11.65 -12.18 -7.62
C GLY A 182 10.86 -11.28 -6.68
N GLU A 183 11.51 -10.80 -5.62
CA GLU A 183 10.88 -9.96 -4.60
C GLU A 183 10.30 -8.66 -5.16
N LEU A 184 11.01 -8.02 -6.09
CA LEU A 184 10.54 -6.76 -6.70
C LEU A 184 9.32 -6.98 -7.60
N ASN A 185 9.20 -8.13 -8.28
CA ASN A 185 8.02 -8.47 -9.07
C ASN A 185 6.79 -8.72 -8.19
N ASP A 186 6.97 -9.39 -7.06
CA ASP A 186 5.91 -9.62 -6.07
C ASP A 186 5.49 -8.31 -5.42
N SER A 187 6.45 -7.44 -5.10
CA SER A 187 6.22 -6.09 -4.59
C SER A 187 5.42 -5.22 -5.56
N ILE A 188 5.75 -5.26 -6.86
CA ILE A 188 4.98 -4.59 -7.92
C ILE A 188 3.55 -5.12 -7.96
N SER A 189 3.36 -6.43 -7.85
CA SER A 189 2.04 -7.05 -7.86
C SER A 189 1.18 -6.60 -6.68
N GLY A 190 1.76 -6.52 -5.48
CA GLY A 190 1.12 -5.97 -4.28
C GLY A 190 0.69 -4.51 -4.47
N LEU A 191 1.59 -3.66 -5.00
CA LEU A 191 1.28 -2.26 -5.30
C LEU A 191 0.18 -2.09 -6.36
N LYS A 192 0.23 -2.88 -7.44
CA LYS A 192 -0.83 -2.89 -8.47
C LYS A 192 -2.19 -3.23 -7.86
N GLY A 193 -2.22 -4.20 -6.93
CA GLY A 193 -3.42 -4.58 -6.19
C GLY A 193 -4.01 -3.44 -5.34
N LEU A 194 -3.17 -2.74 -4.58
CA LEU A 194 -3.60 -1.57 -3.80
C LEU A 194 -4.07 -0.43 -4.71
N TYR A 195 -3.33 -0.12 -5.77
CA TYR A 195 -3.69 0.91 -6.73
C TYR A 195 -5.06 0.65 -7.35
N PHE A 196 -5.31 -0.59 -7.78
CA PHE A 196 -6.60 -0.98 -8.36
C PHE A 196 -7.77 -0.75 -7.39
N VAL A 197 -7.62 -1.06 -6.10
CA VAL A 197 -8.67 -0.77 -5.10
C VAL A 197 -8.86 0.75 -4.89
N CYS A 198 -7.82 1.54 -5.09
CA CYS A 198 -7.88 3.00 -4.98
C CYS A 198 -8.53 3.67 -6.19
N THR A 199 -8.27 3.19 -7.40
CA THR A 199 -8.62 3.89 -8.65
C THR A 199 -9.60 3.14 -9.55
N SER A 200 -9.81 1.84 -9.31
CA SER A 200 -10.49 0.92 -10.24
C SER A 200 -9.81 0.83 -11.62
N SER A 201 -8.51 1.14 -11.69
CA SER A 201 -7.70 1.10 -12.91
C SER A 201 -6.39 0.36 -12.67
N GLU A 202 -5.83 -0.20 -13.74
CA GLU A 202 -4.53 -0.87 -13.68
C GLU A 202 -3.39 0.15 -13.61
N LEU A 203 -2.39 -0.10 -12.76
CA LEU A 203 -1.17 0.69 -12.70
C LEU A 203 -0.21 0.25 -13.82
N LYS A 204 -0.15 1.07 -14.88
CA LYS A 204 0.70 0.82 -16.05
C LYS A 204 1.97 1.67 -16.09
N GLN A 205 1.96 2.80 -15.40
CA GLN A 205 3.06 3.76 -15.44
C GLN A 205 3.32 4.30 -14.03
N GLY A 206 4.60 4.33 -13.69
CA GLY A 206 5.09 5.05 -12.52
C GLY A 206 5.07 6.57 -12.76
N LYS A 207 5.18 7.33 -11.68
CA LYS A 207 5.31 8.78 -11.75
C LYS A 207 6.72 9.17 -11.33
N LEU A 208 7.38 10.01 -12.13
CA LEU A 208 8.65 10.64 -11.75
C LEU A 208 8.43 11.56 -10.55
N ARG A 209 9.47 11.69 -9.72
CA ARG A 209 9.49 12.65 -8.62
C ARG A 209 9.72 14.06 -9.11
#